data_AF-A0A8T7EID4-F1
#
_entry.id   AF-A0A8T7EID4-F1
#
_cell.length_a   1.000
_cell.length_b   1.000
_cell.length_c   1.000
_cell.angle_alpha   90.00
_cell.angle_beta   90.00
_cell.angle_gamma   90.00
#
_symmetry.space_group_name_H-M   'P 1'
#
loop_
_entity.id
_entity.type
_entity.pdbx_description
1 polymer ?
#
loop_
_entity_poly.entity_id
_entity_poly.type
_entity_poly.pdbx_seq_one_letter_code
_entity_poly.pdbx_strand_id
1 'polypeptide(L)' 'MTIFVIMGVSGCGKTTIGQALADRLGCPFYDAAILNLAGGGR' A
#
# COMPACT_ATOMS: atom_id res chain seq x y z
N MET A 1 17.13 -2.84 4.46
CA MET A 1 15.80 -2.21 4.34
C MET A 1 14.98 -3.07 3.40
N THR A 2 13.90 -3.69 3.88
CA THR A 2 13.08 -4.59 3.04
C THR A 2 11.78 -3.88 2.69
N ILE A 3 11.44 -3.83 1.41
CA ILE A 3 10.23 -3.17 0.89
C ILE A 3 9.32 -4.25 0.30
N PHE A 4 8.06 -4.25 0.72
CA PHE A 4 7.04 -5.16 0.19
C PHE A 4 6.12 -4.39 -0.76
N VAL A 5 5.93 -4.92 -1.98
CA VAL A 5 5.05 -4.34 -3.00
C VAL A 5 3.97 -5.37 -3.36
N ILE A 6 2.71 -5.02 -3.16
CA ILE A 6 1.55 -5.88 -3.48
C ILE A 6 0.86 -5.31 -4.71
N MET A 7 0.89 -6.05 -5.83
CA MET A 7 0.26 -5.65 -7.10
C MET A 7 -0.88 -6.60 -7.49
N GLY A 8 -1.80 -6.11 -8.32
CA GLY A 8 -2.96 -6.86 -8.81
C GLY A 8 -4.12 -5.96 -9.23
N VAL A 9 -5.10 -6.52 -9.95
CA VAL A 9 -6.26 -5.80 -10.50
C VAL A 9 -7.12 -5.14 -9.42
N SER A 10 -7.88 -4.09 -9.75
CA SER A 10 -8.76 -3.41 -8.78
C SER A 10 -9.77 -4.39 -8.16
N GLY A 11 -10.04 -4.24 -6.87
CA GLY A 11 -11.00 -5.09 -6.14
C GLY A 11 -10.50 -6.45 -5.66
N CYS A 12 -9.25 -6.87 -5.95
CA CYS A 12 -8.74 -8.18 -5.51
C CYS A 12 -8.28 -8.26 -4.03
N GLY A 13 -8.57 -7.25 -3.20
CA GLY A 13 -8.28 -7.29 -1.75
C GLY A 13 -6.85 -6.94 -1.32
N LYS A 14 -6.05 -6.29 -2.19
CA LYS A 14 -4.64 -5.91 -1.89
C LYS A 14 -4.50 -5.04 -0.64
N THR A 15 -5.38 -4.06 -0.47
CA THR A 15 -5.37 -3.14 0.68
C THR A 15 -5.59 -3.92 1.99
N THR A 16 -6.54 -4.86 2.00
CA THR A 16 -6.84 -5.71 3.16
C THR A 16 -5.64 -6.57 3.56
N ILE A 17 -4.98 -7.21 2.59
CA ILE A 17 -3.78 -8.03 2.87
C ILE A 17 -2.59 -7.14 3.27
N GLY A 18 -2.40 -5.99 2.62
CA GLY A 18 -1.31 -5.07 2.90
C GLY A 18 -1.36 -4.47 4.31
N GLN A 19 -2.55 -4.12 4.79
CA GLN A 19 -2.77 -3.68 6.18
C GLN A 19 -2.48 -4.80 7.17
N ALA A 20 -3.04 -5.99 6.97
CA ALA A 20 -2.80 -7.13 7.87
C ALA A 20 -1.31 -7.54 7.90
N LEU A 21 -0.60 -7.42 6.78
CA LEU A 21 0.83 -7.68 6.70
C LEU A 21 1.63 -6.60 7.44
N ALA A 22 1.28 -5.33 7.28
CA ALA A 22 1.91 -4.21 7.95
C ALA A 22 1.74 -4.27 9.47
N ASP A 23 0.54 -4.61 9.95
CA ASP A 23 0.25 -4.80 11.37
C ASP A 23 1.12 -5.91 11.98
N ARG A 24 1.30 -7.03 11.25
CA ARG A 24 2.13 -8.16 11.69
C ARG A 24 3.62 -7.84 11.69
N LEU A 25 4.08 -7.00 10.76
CA LEU A 25 5.48 -6.63 10.61
C LEU A 25 5.86 -5.38 11.41
N GLY A 26 4.88 -4.67 11.98
CA GLY A 26 5.10 -3.38 12.64
C GLY A 26 5.65 -2.32 11.69
N CYS A 27 5.32 -2.39 10.40
CA CYS A 27 5.83 -1.48 9.37
C CYS A 27 4.73 -0.56 8.85
N PRO A 28 5.07 0.63 8.34
CA PRO A 28 4.08 1.51 7.73
C PRO A 28 3.48 0.90 6.45
N PHE A 29 2.17 1.07 6.26
CA PHE A 29 1.45 0.71 5.04
C PHE A 29 1.14 1.97 4.22
N TYR A 30 1.40 1.91 2.92
CA TYR A 30 1.07 2.98 1.98
C TYR A 30 0.21 2.42 0.85
N ASP A 31 -1.02 2.94 0.70
CA ASP A 31 -1.88 2.58 -0.42
C ASP A 31 -1.48 3.39 -1.67
N ALA A 32 -1.29 2.71 -2.80
CA ALA A 32 -0.91 3.34 -4.06
C ALA A 32 -1.99 4.31 -4.59
N ALA A 33 -3.26 4.15 -4.19
CA ALA A 33 -4.32 5.10 -4.50
C ALA A 33 -4.09 6.47 -3.82
N ILE A 34 -3.49 6.48 -2.62
CA ILE A 34 -3.12 7.72 -1.90
C ILE A 34 -1.90 8.37 -2.55
N LEU A 35 -0.97 7.59 -3.11
CA LEU A 35 0.27 8.11 -3.70
C LEU A 35 0.01 9.12 -4.85
N ASN A 36 -1.10 8.98 -5.59
CA ASN A 36 -1.46 9.93 -6.65
C ASN A 36 -1.87 11.33 -6.13
N LEU A 37 -2.23 11.47 -4.85
CA LEU A 37 -2.61 12.76 -4.25
C LEU A 37 -1.41 13.51 -3.66
N ALA A 38 -0.27 12.86 -3.47
CA ALA A 38 0.88 13.42 -2.75
C ALA A 38 1.93 14.12 -3.65
N GLY A 39 1.73 14.18 -4.97
CA GLY A 39 2.78 14.63 -5.91
C GLY A 39 2.33 15.39 -7.15
N GLY A 40 1.09 15.89 -7.20
CA GLY A 40 0.60 16.71 -8.31
C GLY A 40 0.81 18.19 -8.04
N GLY A 41 1.98 18.73 -8.41
CA GLY A 41 2.20 20.17 -8.46
C GLY A 41 1.19 20.84 -9.40
N ARG A 42 0.32 21.66 -8.82
CA ARG A 42 -0.06 22.97 -9.34
C ARG A 42 0.23 23.98 -8.25
#